data_AF-A0A9X2U3U5-F1
#
_entry.id   AF-A0A9X2U3U5-F1
#
_cell.length_a   1.000
_cell.length_b   1.000
_cell.length_c   1.000
_cell.angle_alpha   90.00
_cell.angle_beta   90.00
_cell.angle_gamma   90.00
#
_symmetry.space_group_name_H-M   'P 1'
#
loop_
_entity.id
_entity.type
_entity.pdbx_description
1 polymer ?
#
loop_
_entity_poly.entity_id
_entity_poly.type
_entity_poly.pdbx_seq_one_letter_code
_entity_poly.pdbx_strand_id
1 'polypeptide(L)'
;MITELLFVQALTFSVLSGIVASNKNRDMFGWGIIGLIFGLFGFIAAIAVGEVEDATPSSRSQSSRQKSSSSEKKQTPRNKEKESASQTFNPDEHEKKCPMCAEHIKLEARVCRYCGHEFSKDEVEQQVEEVKEEKGDQVTDEWECRCGSVNSGEHDLCPECGRSPDAVI
;
A
#
# COMPACT_ATOMS: atom_id res chain seq x y z
N MET A 1 -9.02 18.26 47.46
CA MET A 1 -8.07 17.12 47.61
C MET A 1 -8.33 16.03 46.58
N ILE A 2 -9.55 15.50 46.47
CA ILE A 2 -9.87 14.44 45.48
C ILE A 2 -9.74 14.95 44.04
N THR A 3 -10.25 16.15 43.74
CA THR A 3 -10.15 16.75 42.39
C THR A 3 -8.69 16.95 41.94
N GLU A 4 -7.82 17.38 42.85
CA GLU A 4 -6.37 17.51 42.59
C GLU A 4 -5.74 16.14 42.27
N LEU A 5 -6.12 15.10 43.02
CA LEU A 5 -5.60 13.74 42.82
C LEU A 5 -6.06 13.16 41.47
N LEU A 6 -7.31 13.42 41.07
CA LEU A 6 -7.83 13.04 39.75
C LEU A 6 -7.16 13.79 38.61
N PHE A 7 -6.85 15.08 38.80
CA PHE A 7 -6.17 15.89 37.80
C PHE A 7 -4.72 15.42 37.57
N VAL A 8 -4.00 15.13 38.66
CA VAL A 8 -2.65 14.55 38.59
C VAL A 8 -2.69 13.18 37.90
N GLN A 9 -3.68 12.33 38.20
CA GLN A 9 -3.84 11.03 37.53
C GLN A 9 -4.13 11.17 36.03
N ALA A 10 -4.94 12.14 35.63
CA ALA A 10 -5.23 12.40 34.22
C ALA A 10 -3.97 12.88 33.46
N LEU A 11 -3.17 13.75 34.08
CA LEU A 11 -1.92 14.23 33.51
C LEU A 11 -0.88 13.12 33.35
N THR A 12 -0.73 12.23 34.34
CA THR A 12 0.22 11.12 34.26
C THR A 12 -0.18 10.15 33.14
N PHE A 13 -1.45 9.77 33.02
CA PHE A 13 -1.90 8.89 31.93
C PHE A 13 -1.85 9.54 30.54
N SER A 14 -2.08 10.86 30.43
CA SER A 14 -1.96 11.59 29.17
C SER A 14 -0.51 11.59 28.66
N VAL A 15 0.44 11.88 29.56
CA VAL A 15 1.88 11.87 29.22
C VAL A 15 2.35 10.46 28.86
N LEU A 16 1.97 9.44 29.63
CA LEU A 16 2.36 8.05 29.34
C LEU A 16 1.79 7.56 28.00
N SER A 17 0.52 7.90 27.69
CA SER A 17 -0.09 7.55 26.41
C SER A 17 0.61 8.25 25.23
N GLY A 18 0.99 9.52 25.40
CA GLY A 18 1.75 10.27 24.40
C GLY A 18 3.15 9.68 24.16
N ILE A 19 3.88 9.29 25.21
CA ILE A 19 5.22 8.68 25.09
C ILE A 19 5.12 7.32 24.38
N VAL A 20 4.16 6.48 24.75
CA VAL A 20 3.96 5.15 24.11
C VAL A 20 3.61 5.31 22.62
N ALA A 21 2.77 6.29 22.27
CA ALA A 21 2.45 6.58 20.87
C ALA A 21 3.64 7.16 20.09
N SER A 22 4.44 8.02 20.72
CA SER A 22 5.63 8.63 20.12
C SER A 22 6.69 7.58 19.78
N ASN A 23 6.88 6.58 20.65
CA ASN A 23 7.79 5.46 20.36
C ASN A 23 7.32 4.60 19.17
N LYS A 24 6.02 4.63 18.86
CA LYS A 24 5.41 3.89 17.74
C LYS A 24 5.23 4.74 16.47
N ASN A 25 5.94 5.87 16.34
CA ASN A 25 5.86 6.80 15.19
C ASN A 25 4.44 7.35 14.90
N ARG A 26 3.56 7.46 15.92
CA ARG A 26 2.20 8.01 15.77
C ARG A 26 2.09 9.44 16.31
N ASP A 27 1.02 10.13 15.93
CA ASP A 27 0.75 11.51 16.37
C ASP A 27 0.67 11.60 17.90
N MET A 28 1.70 12.21 18.49
CA MET A 28 1.87 12.35 19.94
C MET A 28 0.73 13.16 20.58
N PHE A 29 0.16 14.13 19.84
CA PHE A 29 -0.85 15.04 20.35
C PHE A 29 -2.25 14.39 20.34
N GLY A 30 -2.57 13.62 19.31
CA GLY A 30 -3.82 12.87 19.18
C GLY A 30 -3.97 11.83 20.27
N TRP A 31 -2.93 11.01 20.49
CA TRP A 31 -2.95 9.98 21.54
C TRP A 31 -2.91 10.55 22.96
N GLY A 32 -2.25 11.70 23.16
CA GLY A 32 -2.28 12.43 24.44
C GLY A 32 -3.66 12.97 24.81
N ILE A 33 -4.42 13.50 23.83
CA ILE A 33 -5.80 13.98 24.03
C ILE A 33 -6.76 12.81 24.29
N ILE A 34 -6.59 11.70 23.57
CA ILE A 34 -7.39 10.47 23.79
C ILE A 34 -7.16 9.94 25.21
N GLY A 35 -5.91 9.89 25.67
CA GLY A 35 -5.58 9.52 27.05
C GLY A 35 -6.16 10.48 28.10
N LEU A 36 -6.31 11.76 27.78
CA LEU A 36 -6.91 12.76 28.68
C LEU A 36 -8.44 12.63 28.77
N ILE A 37 -9.12 12.30 27.67
CA ILE A 37 -10.59 12.19 27.63
C ILE A 37 -11.06 10.81 28.11
N PHE A 38 -10.36 9.73 27.72
CA PHE A 38 -10.76 8.34 28.02
C PHE A 38 -9.95 7.70 29.16
N GLY A 39 -8.98 8.42 29.72
CA GLY A 39 -8.20 7.98 30.88
C GLY A 39 -7.54 6.63 30.67
N LEU A 40 -7.87 5.69 31.56
CA LEU A 40 -7.36 4.31 31.53
C LEU A 40 -7.71 3.59 30.21
N PHE A 41 -8.89 3.84 29.62
CA PHE A 41 -9.29 3.21 28.36
C PHE A 41 -8.43 3.70 27.19
N GLY A 42 -8.05 4.97 27.18
CA GLY A 42 -7.14 5.53 26.17
C GLY A 42 -5.74 4.90 26.26
N PHE A 43 -5.24 4.69 27.48
CA PHE A 43 -3.97 4.01 27.73
C PHE A 43 -4.01 2.53 27.29
N ILE A 44 -5.07 1.81 27.63
CA ILE A 44 -5.26 0.41 27.20
C ILE A 44 -5.30 0.33 25.67
N ALA A 45 -5.99 1.25 24.99
CA ALA A 45 -6.01 1.30 23.53
C ALA A 45 -4.61 1.58 22.93
N ALA A 46 -3.81 2.46 23.55
CA ALA A 46 -2.44 2.76 23.09
C ALA A 46 -1.51 1.55 23.17
N ILE A 47 -1.71 0.68 24.16
CA ILE A 47 -0.97 -0.58 24.31
C ILE A 47 -1.52 -1.64 23.35
N ALA A 48 -2.84 -1.84 23.32
CA ALA A 48 -3.50 -2.90 22.56
C ALA A 48 -3.40 -2.72 21.05
N VAL A 49 -3.39 -1.47 20.57
CA VAL A 49 -3.16 -1.21 19.16
C VAL A 49 -1.67 -1.42 18.86
N GLY A 50 -1.39 -2.57 18.25
CA GLY A 50 -0.09 -2.90 17.68
C GLY A 50 0.38 -1.83 16.69
N GLU A 51 1.68 -1.81 16.44
CA GLU A 51 2.32 -0.91 15.49
C GLU A 51 1.65 -1.11 14.13
N VAL A 52 0.99 -0.05 13.63
CA VAL A 52 0.45 -0.07 12.27
C VAL A 52 1.61 0.43 11.43
N GLU A 53 2.05 -0.43 10.54
CA GLU A 53 3.07 -0.16 9.56
C GLU A 53 2.49 0.79 8.51
N ASP A 54 2.47 2.08 8.83
CA ASP A 54 1.99 3.10 7.91
C ASP A 54 3.00 3.30 6.78
N ALA A 55 2.58 2.90 5.58
CA ALA A 55 3.09 3.47 4.33
C ALA A 55 2.99 5.01 4.40
N THR A 56 4.03 5.67 3.90
CA THR A 56 4.39 7.07 4.17
C THR A 56 3.49 8.11 3.44
N PRO A 57 3.73 9.45 3.50
CA PRO A 57 2.77 10.42 4.01
C PRO A 57 2.30 11.45 2.96
N SER A 58 1.02 11.80 2.96
CA SER A 58 0.54 13.14 2.58
C SER A 58 -0.86 13.26 3.17
N SER A 59 -1.27 14.28 3.90
CA SER A 59 -0.96 15.69 3.79
C SER A 59 -1.24 16.38 5.12
N ARG A 60 -0.22 17.03 5.65
CA ARG A 60 -0.37 18.13 6.61
C ARG A 60 -1.02 19.30 5.89
N SER A 61 -2.31 19.55 6.12
CA SER A 61 -2.93 20.88 5.98
C SER A 61 -4.43 20.83 6.28
N GLN A 62 -4.79 20.98 7.54
CA GLN A 62 -6.00 21.71 7.91
C GLN A 62 -5.66 22.67 9.05
N SER A 63 -5.61 23.97 8.76
CA SER A 63 -6.61 24.89 9.31
C SER A 63 -6.30 26.36 8.94
N SER A 64 -7.11 26.86 8.00
CA SER A 64 -7.84 28.14 8.00
C SER A 64 -7.15 29.50 8.30
N ARG A 65 -7.24 30.43 7.32
CA ARG A 65 -7.96 31.72 7.48
C ARG A 65 -8.01 32.55 6.19
N GLN A 66 -9.24 32.97 5.84
CA GLN A 66 -9.62 34.18 5.07
C GLN A 66 -9.24 34.18 3.58
N LYS A 67 -9.86 34.92 2.66
CA LYS A 67 -11.16 35.55 2.41
C LYS A 67 -10.97 36.19 1.01
N SER A 68 -12.05 36.39 0.26
CA SER A 68 -12.19 37.41 -0.81
C SER A 68 -11.57 37.15 -2.20
N SER A 69 -12.49 36.99 -3.18
CA SER A 69 -12.62 37.78 -4.42
C SER A 69 -11.51 37.78 -5.50
N SER A 70 -11.97 37.35 -6.69
CA SER A 70 -11.70 37.94 -8.01
C SER A 70 -10.46 37.50 -8.80
N SER A 71 -10.77 36.91 -9.96
CA SER A 71 -10.10 37.04 -11.27
C SER A 71 -8.76 36.35 -11.55
N GLU A 72 -8.72 35.81 -12.79
CA GLU A 72 -7.58 35.35 -13.61
C GLU A 72 -6.96 33.97 -13.26
N LYS A 73 -7.20 32.89 -14.04
CA LYS A 73 -6.85 32.55 -15.45
C LYS A 73 -5.37 32.16 -15.66
N LYS A 74 -5.12 30.85 -15.88
CA LYS A 74 -4.19 30.22 -16.87
C LYS A 74 -3.94 28.75 -16.48
N GLN A 75 -4.49 27.77 -17.20
CA GLN A 75 -3.91 27.05 -18.35
C GLN A 75 -2.62 26.23 -18.08
N THR A 76 -2.84 24.90 -18.01
CA THR A 76 -2.11 23.68 -18.44
C THR A 76 -0.76 23.80 -19.17
N PRO A 77 0.13 22.77 -19.18
CA PRO A 77 -0.10 21.41 -19.77
C PRO A 77 0.34 20.25 -18.85
N ARG A 78 -0.33 19.07 -18.74
CA ARG A 78 -0.53 17.95 -19.69
C ARG A 78 0.76 17.48 -20.37
N ASN A 79 1.43 16.50 -19.76
CA ASN A 79 2.22 15.54 -20.53
C ASN A 79 1.76 14.11 -20.22
N LYS A 80 1.21 13.47 -21.26
CA LYS A 80 0.85 12.06 -21.34
C LYS A 80 2.04 11.38 -22.01
N GLU A 81 2.67 10.43 -21.34
CA GLU A 81 3.51 9.42 -21.99
C GLU A 81 3.15 8.09 -21.30
N LYS A 82 2.19 7.37 -21.86
CA LYS A 82 2.41 6.19 -22.72
C LYS A 82 2.76 4.94 -21.89
N GLU A 83 1.75 4.45 -21.17
CA GLU A 83 1.67 3.05 -20.78
C GLU A 83 1.35 2.21 -22.02
N SER A 84 2.36 1.51 -22.51
CA SER A 84 2.22 0.41 -23.45
C SER A 84 1.94 -0.84 -22.62
N ALA A 85 0.73 -1.39 -22.74
CA ALA A 85 0.28 -2.57 -22.03
C ALA A 85 0.96 -3.84 -22.58
N SER A 86 2.18 -4.08 -22.14
CA SER A 86 2.78 -5.42 -22.08
C SER A 86 2.66 -5.87 -20.64
N GLN A 87 1.88 -6.92 -20.37
CA GLN A 87 1.71 -7.48 -19.02
C GLN A 87 3.07 -7.99 -18.53
N THR A 88 3.79 -7.10 -17.85
CA THR A 88 5.10 -7.38 -17.28
C THR A 88 4.82 -8.04 -15.94
N PHE A 89 5.20 -9.31 -15.79
CA PHE A 89 5.14 -10.02 -14.52
C PHE A 89 5.71 -9.13 -13.43
N ASN A 90 4.86 -8.69 -12.49
CA ASN A 90 5.25 -7.80 -11.42
C ASN A 90 5.55 -8.66 -10.17
N PRO A 91 6.83 -8.87 -9.83
CA PRO A 91 7.23 -9.71 -8.70
C PRO A 91 6.74 -9.13 -7.35
N ASP A 92 6.33 -7.87 -7.33
CA ASP A 92 5.88 -7.15 -6.14
C ASP A 92 4.47 -7.55 -5.69
N GLU A 93 3.67 -8.16 -6.57
CA GLU A 93 2.32 -8.64 -6.27
C GLU A 93 2.28 -10.05 -5.67
N HIS A 94 3.45 -10.70 -5.57
CA HIS A 94 3.57 -12.05 -5.05
C HIS A 94 4.19 -12.04 -3.64
N GLU A 95 3.78 -12.99 -2.82
CA GLU A 95 4.20 -13.11 -1.42
C GLU A 95 4.81 -14.47 -1.14
N LYS A 96 5.79 -14.50 -0.23
CA LYS A 96 6.41 -15.70 0.34
C LYS A 96 6.34 -15.66 1.86
N LYS A 97 6.45 -16.82 2.50
CA LYS A 97 6.39 -16.96 3.96
C LYS A 97 7.80 -16.98 4.57
N CYS A 98 8.04 -16.16 5.58
CA CYS A 98 9.34 -16.13 6.26
C CYS A 98 9.52 -17.36 7.18
N PRO A 99 10.63 -18.14 7.06
CA PRO A 99 10.84 -19.34 7.87
C PRO A 99 11.10 -19.05 9.36
N MET A 100 11.56 -17.84 9.68
CA MET A 100 11.95 -17.47 11.05
C MET A 100 10.78 -16.94 11.90
N CYS A 101 9.82 -16.26 11.30
CA CYS A 101 8.70 -15.64 12.02
C CYS A 101 7.31 -16.02 11.49
N ALA A 102 7.24 -16.80 10.41
CA ALA A 102 6.02 -17.27 9.76
C ALA A 102 5.13 -16.17 9.15
N GLU A 103 5.60 -14.92 9.07
CA GLU A 103 4.86 -13.82 8.45
C GLU A 103 4.99 -13.83 6.91
N HIS A 104 3.99 -13.29 6.21
CA HIS A 104 4.01 -13.17 4.75
C HIS A 104 4.69 -11.86 4.33
N ILE A 105 5.65 -11.96 3.41
CA ILE A 105 6.43 -10.84 2.90
C ILE A 105 6.48 -10.91 1.38
N LYS A 106 6.79 -9.80 0.71
CA LYS A 106 6.94 -9.78 -0.76
C LYS A 106 7.94 -10.82 -1.25
N LEU A 107 7.67 -11.41 -2.41
CA LEU A 107 8.52 -12.43 -3.04
C LEU A 107 9.94 -11.89 -3.28
N GLU A 108 10.06 -10.64 -3.74
CA GLU A 108 11.32 -9.92 -3.96
C GLU A 108 12.08 -9.53 -2.66
N ALA A 109 11.48 -9.66 -1.47
CA ALA A 109 12.10 -9.16 -0.24
C ALA A 109 13.37 -9.95 0.12
N ARG A 110 14.50 -9.24 0.23
CA ARG A 110 15.79 -9.78 0.69
C ARG A 110 15.94 -9.81 2.20
N VAL A 111 15.17 -8.99 2.92
CA VAL A 111 15.20 -8.93 4.37
C VAL A 111 13.76 -8.94 4.88
N CYS A 112 13.45 -9.81 5.83
CA CYS A 112 12.15 -9.83 6.46
C CYS A 112 11.96 -8.58 7.32
N ARG A 113 10.91 -7.80 7.02
CA ARG A 113 10.56 -6.59 7.77
C ARG A 113 10.20 -6.86 9.23
N TYR A 114 9.69 -8.06 9.53
CA TYR A 114 9.19 -8.43 10.86
C TYR A 114 10.26 -8.96 11.80
N CYS A 115 11.18 -9.81 11.33
CA CYS A 115 12.19 -10.45 12.17
C CYS A 115 13.64 -10.19 11.76
N GLY A 116 13.87 -9.50 10.65
CA GLY A 116 15.22 -9.18 10.16
C GLY A 116 15.98 -10.33 9.52
N HIS A 117 15.35 -11.48 9.27
CA HIS A 117 16.00 -12.59 8.57
C HIS A 117 16.39 -12.19 7.14
N GLU A 118 17.63 -12.48 6.77
CA GLU A 118 18.20 -12.16 5.47
C GLU A 118 18.12 -13.37 4.54
N PHE A 119 17.52 -13.18 3.37
CA PHE A 119 17.46 -14.16 2.29
C PHE A 119 18.64 -13.94 1.35
N SER A 120 19.23 -15.05 0.89
CA SER A 120 20.28 -14.99 -0.12
C SER A 120 19.70 -14.49 -1.45
N LYS A 121 20.49 -13.73 -2.21
CA LYS A 121 20.02 -13.16 -3.48
C LYS A 121 19.58 -14.26 -4.45
N ASP A 122 20.37 -15.32 -4.53
CA ASP A 122 20.14 -16.44 -5.45
C ASP A 122 18.85 -17.20 -5.10
N GLU A 123 18.53 -17.34 -3.81
CA GLU A 123 17.29 -17.96 -3.34
C GLU A 123 16.05 -17.11 -3.66
N VAL A 124 16.16 -15.77 -3.56
CA VAL A 124 15.08 -14.87 -3.97
C VAL A 124 14.85 -14.95 -5.47
N GLU A 125 15.90 -14.99 -6.28
CA GLU A 125 15.81 -15.09 -7.73
C GLU A 125 15.18 -16.42 -8.18
N GLN A 126 15.58 -17.55 -7.58
CA GLN A 126 14.99 -18.86 -7.87
C GLN A 126 13.49 -18.92 -7.56
N GLN A 127 13.06 -18.36 -6.43
CA GLN A 127 11.63 -18.31 -6.07
C GLN A 127 10.81 -17.42 -7.02
N VAL A 128 11.41 -16.35 -7.55
CA VAL A 128 10.76 -15.49 -8.55
C VAL A 128 10.63 -16.19 -9.90
N GLU A 129 11.66 -16.95 -10.31
CA GLU A 129 11.63 -17.73 -11.55
C GLU A 129 10.62 -18.87 -11.49
N GLU A 130 10.58 -19.63 -10.39
CA GLU A 130 9.62 -20.74 -10.21
C GLU A 130 8.17 -20.25 -10.27
N VAL A 131 7.85 -19.15 -9.59
CA VAL A 131 6.49 -18.54 -9.63
C VAL A 131 6.15 -18.00 -11.02
N LYS A 132 7.15 -17.54 -11.77
CA LYS A 132 6.97 -17.05 -13.14
C LYS A 132 6.68 -18.20 -14.12
N GLU A 133 7.32 -19.36 -13.91
CA GLU A 133 7.06 -20.57 -14.70
C GLU A 133 5.69 -21.19 -14.36
N GLU A 134 5.31 -21.28 -13.09
CA GLU A 134 4.01 -21.84 -12.69
C GLU A 134 2.80 -20.99 -13.15
N LYS A 135 2.96 -19.66 -13.26
CA LYS A 135 1.91 -18.76 -13.76
C LYS A 135 1.92 -18.54 -15.27
N GLY A 136 2.90 -19.08 -16.00
CA GLY A 136 3.00 -18.96 -17.45
C GLY A 136 1.90 -19.70 -18.23
N ASP A 137 1.17 -20.62 -17.59
CA ASP A 137 0.30 -21.58 -18.28
C ASP A 137 -1.19 -21.18 -18.31
N GLN A 138 -1.58 -20.01 -17.80
CA GLN A 138 -2.96 -19.52 -17.88
C GLN A 138 -3.10 -18.10 -18.45
N VAL A 139 -2.19 -17.73 -19.35
CA VAL A 139 -2.48 -16.66 -20.30
C VAL A 139 -3.13 -17.34 -21.51
N THR A 140 -4.45 -17.46 -21.52
CA THR A 140 -5.15 -17.68 -22.80
C THR A 140 -4.95 -16.37 -23.57
N ASP A 141 -4.07 -16.37 -24.58
CA ASP A 141 -3.76 -15.22 -25.43
C ASP A 141 -5.00 -14.77 -26.22
N GLU A 142 -6.00 -14.24 -25.54
CA GLU A 142 -7.26 -13.82 -26.11
C GLU A 142 -7.10 -12.43 -26.73
N TRP A 143 -7.53 -12.30 -27.98
CA TRP A 143 -7.41 -11.07 -28.76
C TRP A 143 -8.75 -10.65 -29.36
N GLU A 144 -9.03 -9.34 -29.34
CA GLU A 144 -10.26 -8.78 -29.88
C GLU A 144 -10.06 -8.33 -31.33
N CYS A 145 -10.72 -8.96 -32.31
CA CYS A 145 -10.76 -8.45 -33.69
C CYS A 145 -11.47 -7.10 -33.68
N ARG A 146 -11.03 -6.19 -34.55
CA ARG A 146 -11.70 -4.92 -34.85
C ARG A 146 -13.20 -5.03 -35.22
N CYS A 147 -13.72 -6.21 -35.55
CA CYS A 147 -15.15 -6.44 -35.72
C CYS A 147 -15.93 -6.58 -34.39
N GLY A 148 -15.23 -6.61 -33.25
CA GLY A 148 -15.79 -6.84 -31.91
C GLY A 148 -15.80 -8.30 -31.47
N SER A 149 -15.30 -9.23 -32.29
CA SER A 149 -15.22 -10.65 -31.93
C SER A 149 -13.96 -10.93 -31.13
N VAL A 150 -14.12 -11.63 -30.02
CA VAL A 150 -13.03 -12.09 -29.16
C VAL A 150 -12.59 -13.48 -29.63
N ASN A 151 -11.30 -13.66 -29.88
CA ASN A 151 -10.73 -14.91 -30.40
C ASN A 151 -9.58 -15.38 -29.50
N SER A 152 -9.40 -16.69 -29.39
CA SER A 152 -8.24 -17.26 -28.70
C SER A 152 -6.97 -17.16 -29.55
N GLY A 153 -5.81 -17.14 -28.90
CA GLY A 153 -4.49 -16.97 -29.54
C GLY A 153 -4.08 -18.09 -30.47
N GLU A 154 -4.84 -19.19 -30.51
CA GLU A 154 -4.68 -20.28 -31.46
C GLU A 154 -5.24 -19.95 -32.85
N HIS A 155 -6.07 -18.90 -32.98
CA HIS A 155 -6.61 -18.45 -34.25
C HIS A 155 -5.76 -17.32 -34.86
N ASP A 156 -4.99 -17.65 -35.91
CA ASP A 156 -4.20 -16.69 -36.70
C ASP A 156 -5.07 -15.64 -37.43
N LEU A 157 -6.33 -15.98 -37.69
CA LEU A 157 -7.32 -15.14 -38.36
C LEU A 157 -8.65 -15.22 -37.62
N CYS A 158 -9.31 -14.09 -37.45
CA CYS A 158 -10.65 -14.08 -36.86
C CYS A 158 -11.65 -14.75 -37.80
N PRO A 159 -12.43 -15.75 -37.34
CA PRO A 159 -13.39 -16.48 -38.18
C PRO A 159 -14.51 -15.61 -38.76
N GLU A 160 -14.86 -14.53 -38.06
CA GLU A 160 -15.95 -13.62 -38.45
C GLU A 160 -15.52 -12.60 -39.51
N CYS A 161 -14.30 -12.06 -39.36
CA CYS A 161 -13.83 -10.89 -40.10
C CYS A 161 -12.67 -11.20 -41.07
N GLY A 162 -12.01 -12.35 -40.92
CA GLY A 162 -10.84 -12.77 -41.70
C GLY A 162 -9.58 -11.93 -41.49
N ARG A 163 -9.55 -11.05 -40.48
CA ARG A 163 -8.37 -10.23 -40.15
C ARG A 163 -7.46 -10.97 -39.19
N SER A 164 -6.16 -10.69 -39.26
CA SER A 164 -5.17 -11.15 -38.30
C SER A 164 -5.14 -10.24 -37.06
N PRO A 165 -4.61 -10.74 -35.92
CA PRO A 165 -4.39 -9.93 -34.71
C PRO A 165 -3.49 -8.70 -34.97
N ASP A 166 -2.49 -8.85 -35.84
CA ASP A 166 -1.51 -7.81 -36.17
C ASP A 166 -2.01 -6.73 -37.14
N ALA A 167 -3.27 -6.82 -37.59
CA ALA A 167 -3.87 -5.81 -38.45
C ALA A 167 -4.19 -4.54 -37.63
N VAL A 168 -3.14 -3.82 -37.21
CA VAL A 168 -3.20 -2.51 -36.57
C VAL A 168 -3.82 -1.50 -37.54
N ILE A 169 -4.65 -0.62 -36.97
CA ILE A 169 -5.37 0.50 -37.59
C ILE A 169 -4.59 1.19 -38.70
#